data_AF-A0A3D3QMK4-F1
#
_entry.id   AF-A0A3D3QMK4-F1
#
_cell.length_a   1.000
_cell.length_b   1.000
_cell.length_c   1.000
_cell.angle_alpha   90.00
_cell.angle_beta   90.00
_cell.angle_gamma   90.00
#
_symmetry.space_group_name_H-M   'P 1'
#
loop_
_entity.id
_entity.type
_entity.pdbx_description
1 polymer ?
#
loop_
_entity_poly.entity_id
_entity_poly.type
_entity_poly.pdbx_seq_one_letter_code
_entity_poly.pdbx_strand_id
1 'polypeptide(L)'
;MSWFGSSVEGEDEGVAQLRSILSAIRPISATYRDGITSRFNRDPVDPRFDYQLGFGGRDRYRNVDADTDATLTDRASWRLSSGVGLPGGAGLQVGYLLSDSETLDVRSDRNTRQETWPDVQATLPAIRLPSFTGIRSINLSSGIVRTEREITFGGRALQRRFDSDLQVPVDVSIQWLRTLVTAYRGSWRDGTGVDPTGDTERQVRNHRISLNTQLLLVGGLASSLDRPISLSIIGTYRSELNCRITVAGEECVPFIDQVLRTVSLQADTSLRGFSFGLRVSYDDRQSFVGQQTGSTQFQVGLFGQLDFGTADFPIGPVR
;
A
#
# COMPACT_ATOMS: atom_id res chain seq x y z
N MET A 1 -24.48 -13.91 -5.83
CA MET A 1 -25.89 -13.66 -6.17
C MET A 1 -25.93 -12.85 -7.46
N SER A 2 -26.51 -13.41 -8.52
CA SER A 2 -26.79 -12.68 -9.77
C SER A 2 -27.89 -11.66 -9.48
N TRP A 3 -27.69 -10.40 -9.84
CA TRP A 3 -28.69 -9.32 -9.69
C TRP A 3 -29.95 -9.55 -10.54
N PHE A 4 -29.86 -10.40 -11.58
CA PHE A 4 -30.89 -10.56 -12.60
C PHE A 4 -31.52 -11.95 -12.62
N GLY A 5 -31.40 -12.71 -11.52
CA GLY A 5 -31.97 -14.05 -11.40
C GLY A 5 -31.23 -15.13 -12.21
N SER A 6 -31.67 -16.38 -12.07
CA SER A 6 -31.22 -17.52 -12.89
C SER A 6 -31.85 -17.49 -14.27
N SER A 7 -31.14 -17.96 -15.30
CA SER A 7 -31.69 -18.12 -16.66
C SER A 7 -33.03 -18.86 -16.61
N VAL A 8 -34.01 -18.37 -17.36
CA VAL A 8 -35.33 -19.03 -17.47
C VAL A 8 -35.35 -19.84 -18.76
N GLU A 9 -35.88 -21.06 -18.72
CA GLU A 9 -35.97 -21.93 -19.89
C GLU A 9 -36.89 -21.30 -20.94
N GLY A 10 -36.39 -21.10 -22.17
CA GLY A 10 -37.10 -20.39 -23.25
C GLY A 10 -36.82 -18.88 -23.36
N GLU A 11 -35.80 -18.37 -22.67
CA GLU A 11 -35.39 -16.96 -22.73
C GLU A 11 -34.79 -16.59 -24.10
N ASP A 12 -35.22 -15.45 -24.68
CA ASP A 12 -34.70 -14.91 -25.93
C ASP A 12 -33.17 -14.72 -25.85
N GLU A 13 -32.44 -15.14 -26.90
CA GLU A 13 -30.97 -15.10 -26.95
C GLU A 13 -30.39 -13.71 -26.63
N GLY A 14 -31.07 -12.64 -27.07
CA GLY A 14 -30.67 -11.26 -26.79
C GLY A 14 -30.77 -10.90 -25.30
N VAL A 15 -31.78 -11.42 -24.59
CA VAL A 15 -31.96 -11.17 -23.14
C VAL A 15 -30.95 -11.99 -22.34
N ALA A 16 -30.69 -13.24 -22.75
CA ALA A 16 -29.63 -14.06 -22.16
C ALA A 16 -28.24 -13.42 -22.32
N GLN A 17 -27.94 -12.85 -23.50
CA GLN A 17 -26.69 -12.14 -23.76
C GLN A 17 -26.58 -10.86 -22.93
N LEU A 18 -27.62 -10.03 -22.88
CA LEU A 18 -27.66 -8.83 -22.04
C LEU A 18 -27.44 -9.18 -20.55
N ARG A 19 -28.11 -10.22 -20.05
CA ARG A 19 -27.96 -10.70 -18.68
C ARG A 19 -26.54 -11.17 -18.39
N SER A 20 -25.91 -11.87 -19.34
CA SER A 20 -24.53 -12.31 -19.20
C SER A 20 -23.56 -11.13 -19.07
N ILE A 21 -23.73 -10.09 -19.90
CA ILE A 21 -22.92 -8.86 -19.87
C ILE A 21 -23.15 -8.09 -18.57
N LEU A 22 -24.41 -7.92 -18.16
CA LEU A 22 -24.74 -7.20 -16.93
C LEU A 22 -24.30 -7.96 -15.67
N SER A 23 -24.34 -9.30 -15.68
CA SER A 23 -23.84 -10.12 -14.58
C SER A 23 -22.31 -10.12 -14.45
N ALA A 24 -21.61 -9.85 -15.56
CA ALA A 24 -20.16 -9.69 -15.58
C ALA A 24 -19.73 -8.37 -14.92
N ILE A 25 -20.55 -7.31 -15.00
CA ILE A 25 -20.26 -6.01 -14.40
C ILE A 25 -20.49 -6.07 -12.89
N ARG A 26 -19.48 -5.68 -12.12
CA ARG A 26 -19.54 -5.54 -10.66
C ARG A 26 -20.23 -4.21 -10.30
N PRO A 27 -20.91 -4.13 -9.15
CA PRO A 27 -21.56 -2.90 -8.71
C PRO A 27 -20.60 -1.72 -8.61
N ILE A 28 -21.11 -0.52 -8.89
CA ILE A 28 -20.39 0.73 -8.65
C ILE A 28 -20.43 1.00 -7.14
N SER A 29 -19.25 1.11 -6.54
CA SER A 29 -19.09 1.58 -5.17
C SER A 29 -18.67 3.05 -5.20
N ALA A 30 -19.35 3.87 -4.40
CA ALA A 30 -19.01 5.27 -4.19
C ALA A 30 -18.80 5.51 -2.69
N THR A 31 -17.71 6.17 -2.34
CA THR A 31 -17.41 6.55 -0.96
C THR A 31 -16.99 8.01 -0.94
N TYR A 32 -17.67 8.79 -0.11
CA TYR A 32 -17.29 10.15 0.21
C TYR A 32 -16.70 10.19 1.62
N ARG A 33 -15.59 10.90 1.80
CA ARG A 33 -15.01 11.17 3.11
C ARG A 33 -14.66 12.64 3.20
N ASP A 34 -15.14 13.25 4.26
CA ASP A 34 -14.88 14.63 4.63
C ASP A 34 -14.23 14.67 6.00
N GLY A 35 -13.45 15.70 6.28
CA GLY A 35 -12.86 15.87 7.60
C GLY A 35 -12.05 17.15 7.73
N ILE A 36 -12.18 17.76 8.90
CA ILE A 36 -11.44 18.96 9.26
C ILE A 36 -10.57 18.67 10.47
N THR A 37 -9.38 19.27 10.50
CA THR A 37 -8.43 19.13 11.61
C THR A 37 -7.78 20.48 11.86
N SER A 38 -7.85 20.99 13.09
CA SER A 38 -7.10 22.17 13.51
C SER A 38 -6.11 21.88 14.65
N ARG A 39 -5.06 22.70 14.73
CA ARG A 39 -4.03 22.66 15.77
C ARG A 39 -3.79 24.06 16.32
N PHE A 40 -3.67 24.18 17.63
CA PHE A 40 -3.49 25.44 18.36
C PHE A 40 -2.13 25.44 19.06
N ASN A 41 -1.49 26.62 19.18
CA ASN A 41 -0.09 26.71 19.61
C ASN A 41 0.11 26.82 21.12
N ARG A 42 -0.84 27.37 21.91
CA ARG A 42 -0.47 27.82 23.27
C ARG A 42 -1.45 27.69 24.45
N ASP A 43 -2.74 27.37 24.29
CA ASP A 43 -3.62 27.23 25.46
C ASP A 43 -4.44 25.92 25.43
N PRO A 44 -4.81 25.36 26.61
CA PRO A 44 -5.90 24.40 26.69
C PRO A 44 -7.20 25.12 26.34
N VAL A 45 -7.46 25.20 25.03
CA VAL A 45 -8.75 25.61 24.49
C VAL A 45 -9.78 24.59 24.96
N ASP A 46 -10.88 25.03 25.56
CA ASP A 46 -12.03 24.17 25.84
C ASP A 46 -12.89 24.09 24.57
N PRO A 47 -12.78 23.01 23.77
CA PRO A 47 -13.47 22.96 22.50
C PRO A 47 -14.97 22.92 22.76
N ARG A 48 -15.71 23.87 22.18
CA ARG A 48 -17.17 23.89 22.23
C ARG A 48 -17.76 22.57 21.69
N PHE A 49 -18.97 22.24 22.11
CA PHE A 49 -19.62 20.95 21.77
C PHE A 49 -19.74 20.69 20.27
N ASP A 50 -19.93 21.73 19.46
CA ASP A 50 -19.96 21.65 18.00
C ASP A 50 -18.59 21.31 17.39
N TYR A 51 -17.51 21.80 17.99
CA TYR A 51 -16.14 21.39 17.65
C TYR A 51 -15.89 19.92 18.04
N GLN A 52 -16.32 19.51 19.24
CA GLN A 52 -16.14 18.14 19.74
C GLN A 52 -16.93 17.10 18.93
N LEU A 53 -18.13 17.47 18.46
CA LEU A 53 -19.01 16.57 17.73
C LEU A 53 -18.88 16.61 16.20
N GLY A 54 -17.99 17.44 15.64
CA GLY A 54 -17.81 17.48 14.18
C GLY A 54 -18.85 18.32 13.44
N PHE A 55 -19.65 19.14 14.12
CA PHE A 55 -20.75 19.90 13.52
C PHE A 55 -20.38 21.33 13.12
N GLY A 56 -19.18 21.80 13.48
CA GLY A 56 -18.66 23.09 13.07
C GLY A 56 -18.26 23.13 11.58
N GLY A 57 -18.51 24.26 10.92
CA GLY A 57 -17.88 24.54 9.62
C GLY A 57 -16.45 25.07 9.79
N ARG A 58 -15.75 25.27 8.67
CA ARG A 58 -14.36 25.74 8.62
C ARG A 58 -14.04 26.90 9.57
N ASP A 59 -14.87 27.93 9.60
CA ASP A 59 -14.63 29.12 10.43
C ASP A 59 -14.67 28.84 11.94
N ARG A 60 -15.43 27.82 12.36
CA ARG A 60 -15.53 27.39 13.77
C ARG A 60 -14.38 26.50 14.20
N TYR A 61 -13.75 25.80 13.26
CA TYR A 61 -12.51 25.06 13.50
C TYR A 61 -11.27 25.96 13.46
N ARG A 62 -11.37 27.07 12.73
CA ARG A 62 -10.33 28.08 12.60
C ARG A 62 -10.15 28.94 13.85
N ASN A 63 -11.27 29.32 14.49
CA ASN A 63 -11.25 30.19 15.65
C ASN A 63 -11.99 29.52 16.80
N VAL A 64 -11.30 29.34 17.94
CA VAL A 64 -11.94 28.88 19.17
C VAL A 64 -11.59 29.84 20.29
N ASP A 65 -12.62 30.44 20.91
CA ASP A 65 -12.53 31.35 22.05
C ASP A 65 -11.43 32.43 21.94
N ALA A 66 -11.30 33.01 20.73
CA ALA A 66 -10.34 34.04 20.32
C ALA A 66 -8.90 33.59 20.04
N ASP A 67 -8.59 32.29 20.12
CA ASP A 67 -7.36 31.74 19.54
C ASP A 67 -7.60 31.34 18.07
N THR A 68 -6.65 31.73 17.22
CA THR A 68 -6.64 31.36 15.80
C THR A 68 -5.76 30.14 15.65
N ASP A 69 -6.24 29.14 14.94
CA ASP A 69 -5.47 27.94 14.70
C ASP A 69 -4.11 28.22 14.04
N ALA A 70 -3.09 27.50 14.52
CA ALA A 70 -1.76 27.50 13.92
C ALA A 70 -1.74 26.72 12.60
N THR A 71 -2.63 25.73 12.47
CA THR A 71 -2.82 24.98 11.24
C THR A 71 -4.26 24.50 11.16
N LEU A 72 -4.93 24.82 10.05
CA LEU A 72 -6.19 24.22 9.64
C LEU A 72 -5.92 23.27 8.49
N THR A 73 -6.56 22.12 8.47
CA THR A 73 -6.64 21.27 7.28
C THR A 73 -8.07 20.82 7.10
N ASP A 74 -8.67 21.27 6.00
CA ASP A 74 -9.94 20.78 5.50
C ASP A 74 -9.64 19.81 4.35
N ARG A 75 -10.34 18.67 4.30
CA ARG A 75 -10.13 17.67 3.26
C ARG A 75 -11.43 16.97 2.89
N ALA A 76 -11.71 16.92 1.60
CA ALA A 76 -12.79 16.16 1.03
C ALA A 76 -12.25 15.18 0.00
N SER A 77 -12.79 13.96 -0.04
CA SER A 77 -12.38 12.96 -1.01
C SER A 77 -13.54 12.10 -1.49
N TRP A 78 -13.54 11.82 -2.78
CA TRP A 78 -14.43 10.89 -3.46
C TRP A 78 -13.63 9.70 -3.96
N ARG A 79 -14.11 8.49 -3.70
CA ARG A 79 -13.62 7.26 -4.32
C ARG A 79 -14.78 6.59 -5.04
N LEU A 80 -14.64 6.39 -6.34
CA LEU A 80 -15.54 5.59 -7.15
C LEU A 80 -14.78 4.34 -7.61
N SER A 81 -15.43 3.19 -7.60
CA SER A 81 -14.83 1.97 -8.14
C SER A 81 -15.87 1.05 -8.74
N SER A 82 -15.52 0.40 -9.84
CA SER A 82 -16.31 -0.64 -10.49
C SER A 82 -15.39 -1.74 -11.00
N GLY A 83 -15.95 -2.78 -11.60
CA GLY A 83 -15.15 -3.83 -12.22
C GLY A 83 -15.97 -4.73 -13.14
N VAL A 84 -15.30 -5.62 -13.84
CA VAL A 84 -15.89 -6.63 -14.70
C VAL A 84 -15.22 -7.97 -14.44
N GLY A 85 -16.02 -9.01 -14.25
CA GLY A 85 -15.57 -10.40 -14.31
C GLY A 85 -15.65 -10.90 -15.75
N LEU A 86 -14.52 -11.34 -16.30
CA LEU A 86 -14.45 -11.89 -17.65
C LEU A 86 -14.64 -13.42 -17.62
N PRO A 87 -15.06 -14.01 -18.75
CA PRO A 87 -15.06 -15.46 -18.90
C PRO A 87 -13.70 -16.08 -18.54
N GLY A 88 -13.73 -17.27 -17.96
CA GLY A 88 -12.52 -17.94 -17.45
C GLY A 88 -12.06 -17.47 -16.06
N GLY A 89 -12.75 -16.50 -15.44
CA GLY A 89 -12.48 -16.08 -14.06
C GLY A 89 -11.44 -14.96 -13.94
N ALA A 90 -11.07 -14.33 -15.06
CA ALA A 90 -10.28 -13.10 -15.04
C ALA A 90 -11.14 -11.94 -14.54
N GLY A 91 -10.50 -10.91 -13.99
CA GLY A 91 -11.19 -9.74 -13.44
C GLY A 91 -10.45 -8.46 -13.80
N LEU A 92 -11.21 -7.43 -14.11
CA LEU A 92 -10.74 -6.06 -14.26
C LEU A 92 -11.45 -5.19 -13.22
N GLN A 93 -10.71 -4.32 -12.55
CA GLN A 93 -11.24 -3.34 -11.61
C GLN A 93 -10.77 -1.96 -12.06
N VAL A 94 -11.65 -0.98 -11.95
CA VAL A 94 -11.36 0.40 -12.32
C VAL A 94 -11.79 1.30 -11.16
N GLY A 95 -10.90 2.18 -10.75
CA GLY A 95 -11.08 3.15 -9.69
C GLY A 95 -10.87 4.57 -10.19
N TYR A 96 -11.53 5.49 -9.51
CA TYR A 96 -11.34 6.92 -9.60
C TYR A 96 -11.23 7.46 -8.18
N LEU A 97 -10.22 8.29 -7.92
CA LEU A 97 -10.08 9.01 -6.66
C LEU A 97 -9.92 10.49 -6.96
N LEU A 98 -10.71 11.32 -6.31
CA LEU A 98 -10.49 12.76 -6.25
C LEU A 98 -10.37 13.16 -4.79
N SER A 99 -9.32 13.90 -4.46
CA SER A 99 -9.11 14.48 -3.14
C SER A 99 -8.79 15.95 -3.30
N ASP A 100 -9.45 16.78 -2.51
CA ASP A 100 -9.16 18.20 -2.38
C ASP A 100 -8.85 18.46 -0.91
N SER A 101 -7.81 19.26 -0.65
CA SER A 101 -7.44 19.62 0.71
C SER A 101 -6.87 21.01 0.78
N GLU A 102 -7.49 21.83 1.62
CA GLU A 102 -7.04 23.17 1.92
C GLU A 102 -6.32 23.17 3.27
N THR A 103 -5.06 23.55 3.26
CA THR A 103 -4.27 23.76 4.47
C THR A 103 -4.05 25.26 4.66
N LEU A 104 -4.50 25.79 5.80
CA LEU A 104 -4.06 27.09 6.28
C LEU A 104 -2.94 26.86 7.29
N ASP A 105 -1.81 27.53 7.13
CA ASP A 105 -0.66 27.44 8.04
C ASP A 105 -0.07 28.84 8.15
N VAL A 106 0.37 29.22 9.36
CA VAL A 106 1.04 30.51 9.64
C VAL A 106 2.17 30.81 8.65
N ARG A 107 2.83 29.77 8.10
CA ARG A 107 3.91 29.93 7.12
C ARG A 107 3.43 30.07 5.68
N SER A 108 2.38 29.35 5.30
CA SER A 108 1.86 29.36 3.94
C SER A 108 0.54 28.61 3.82
N ASP A 109 -0.45 29.28 3.27
CA ASP A 109 -1.67 28.65 2.81
C ASP A 109 -1.43 27.85 1.54
N ARG A 110 -2.08 26.69 1.42
CA ARG A 110 -2.04 25.87 0.22
C ARG A 110 -3.36 25.13 -0.01
N ASN A 111 -3.73 25.01 -1.28
CA ASN A 111 -4.72 24.04 -1.73
C ASN A 111 -4.01 22.91 -2.47
N THR A 112 -4.32 21.66 -2.11
CA THR A 112 -3.82 20.45 -2.76
C THR A 112 -4.99 19.70 -3.38
N ARG A 113 -5.06 19.67 -4.70
CA ARG A 113 -5.98 18.82 -5.46
C ARG A 113 -5.21 17.62 -5.98
N GLN A 114 -5.68 16.42 -5.68
CA GLN A 114 -5.09 15.17 -6.16
C GLN A 114 -6.16 14.34 -6.85
N GLU A 115 -5.85 13.88 -8.05
CA GLU A 115 -6.70 13.03 -8.87
C GLU A 115 -5.94 11.74 -9.19
N THR A 116 -6.56 10.59 -8.95
CA THR A 116 -6.03 9.29 -9.38
C THR A 116 -6.94 8.72 -10.44
N TRP A 117 -6.51 8.85 -11.70
CA TRP A 117 -7.20 8.32 -12.86
C TRP A 117 -6.23 8.15 -14.05
N PRO A 118 -6.22 6.98 -14.72
CA PRO A 118 -6.93 5.75 -14.35
C PRO A 118 -6.27 5.01 -13.17
N ASP A 119 -7.08 4.35 -12.32
CA ASP A 119 -6.66 3.27 -11.39
C ASP A 119 -7.24 1.96 -11.89
N VAL A 120 -6.48 1.20 -12.68
CA VAL A 120 -6.92 -0.05 -13.31
C VAL A 120 -6.14 -1.21 -12.74
N GLN A 121 -6.84 -2.28 -12.34
CA GLN A 121 -6.23 -3.50 -11.83
C GLN A 121 -6.81 -4.72 -12.54
N ALA A 122 -5.93 -5.52 -13.13
CA ALA A 122 -6.25 -6.77 -13.77
C ALA A 122 -5.77 -7.94 -12.91
N THR A 123 -6.63 -8.96 -12.76
CA THR A 123 -6.35 -10.17 -12.01
C THR A 123 -6.69 -11.39 -12.85
N LEU A 124 -5.77 -12.34 -12.96
CA LEU A 124 -6.05 -13.63 -13.59
C LEU A 124 -6.57 -14.64 -12.57
N PRO A 125 -7.39 -15.61 -13.00
CA PRO A 125 -7.76 -16.76 -12.17
C PRO A 125 -6.50 -17.55 -11.79
N ALA A 126 -6.57 -18.28 -10.68
CA ALA A 126 -5.49 -19.16 -10.26
C ALA A 126 -5.23 -20.23 -11.33
N ILE A 127 -4.06 -20.17 -11.98
CA ILE A 127 -3.65 -21.14 -13.00
C ILE A 127 -3.18 -22.40 -12.28
N ARG A 128 -3.89 -23.51 -12.47
CA ARG A 128 -3.51 -24.82 -11.91
C ARG A 128 -2.70 -25.58 -12.94
N LEU A 129 -1.50 -25.99 -12.56
CA LEU A 129 -0.62 -26.79 -13.41
C LEU A 129 -0.78 -28.28 -13.08
N PRO A 130 -0.42 -29.18 -14.03
CA PRO A 130 -0.35 -30.61 -13.75
C PRO A 130 0.56 -30.94 -12.56
N SER A 131 0.21 -31.97 -11.79
CA SER A 131 0.87 -32.31 -10.53
C SER A 131 2.37 -32.62 -10.66
N PHE A 132 2.83 -33.12 -11.83
CA PHE A 132 4.25 -33.41 -12.08
C PHE A 132 5.15 -32.17 -12.06
N THR A 133 4.58 -30.96 -12.22
CA THR A 133 5.34 -29.70 -12.19
C THR A 133 5.75 -29.28 -10.78
N GLY A 134 5.15 -29.87 -9.74
CA GLY A 134 5.36 -29.42 -8.36
C GLY A 134 4.67 -28.11 -8.00
N ILE A 135 3.88 -27.51 -8.91
CA ILE A 135 3.18 -26.24 -8.71
C ILE A 135 1.68 -26.51 -8.54
N ARG A 136 1.10 -25.99 -7.44
CA ARG A 136 -0.34 -26.09 -7.14
C ARG A 136 -1.15 -25.00 -7.84
N SER A 137 -0.68 -23.76 -7.77
CA SER A 137 -1.37 -22.63 -8.39
C SER A 137 -0.43 -21.46 -8.62
N ILE A 138 -0.67 -20.72 -9.69
CA ILE A 138 -0.05 -19.43 -9.97
C ILE A 138 -1.14 -18.36 -9.97
N ASN A 139 -0.98 -17.32 -9.16
CA ASN A 139 -1.81 -16.12 -9.21
C ASN A 139 -0.99 -14.98 -9.83
N LEU A 140 -1.63 -14.24 -10.72
CA LEU A 140 -1.05 -13.08 -11.38
C LEU A 140 -2.01 -11.90 -11.27
N SER A 141 -1.48 -10.75 -10.88
CA SER A 141 -2.18 -9.47 -10.99
C SER A 141 -1.24 -8.37 -11.44
N SER A 142 -1.79 -7.38 -12.12
CA SER A 142 -1.07 -6.22 -12.62
C SER A 142 -2.02 -5.04 -12.67
N GLY A 143 -1.50 -3.82 -12.73
CA GLY A 143 -2.33 -2.63 -12.85
C GLY A 143 -1.61 -1.43 -13.43
N ILE A 144 -2.36 -0.36 -13.55
CA ILE A 144 -1.88 0.97 -13.93
C ILE A 144 -2.58 1.96 -13.02
N VAL A 145 -1.81 2.80 -12.35
CA VAL A 145 -2.31 3.84 -11.46
C VAL A 145 -1.64 5.15 -11.86
N ARG A 146 -2.41 6.09 -12.40
CA ARG A 146 -1.93 7.45 -12.66
C ARG A 146 -2.46 8.39 -11.59
N THR A 147 -1.58 9.17 -10.99
CA THR A 147 -1.91 10.20 -10.00
C THR A 147 -1.41 11.55 -10.49
N GLU A 148 -2.30 12.53 -10.54
CA GLU A 148 -1.97 13.92 -10.79
C GLU A 148 -2.23 14.72 -9.52
N ARG A 149 -1.36 15.66 -9.22
CA ARG A 149 -1.46 16.51 -8.04
C ARG A 149 -1.13 17.94 -8.42
N GLU A 150 -2.03 18.84 -8.08
CA GLU A 150 -1.83 20.28 -8.15
C GLU A 150 -1.74 20.85 -6.74
N ILE A 151 -0.68 21.59 -6.46
CA ILE A 151 -0.51 22.33 -5.21
C ILE A 151 -0.46 23.81 -5.54
N THR A 152 -1.43 24.55 -5.04
CA THR A 152 -1.56 25.99 -5.22
C THR A 152 -1.26 26.70 -3.91
N PHE A 153 -0.33 27.65 -3.90
CA PHE A 153 0.07 28.40 -2.71
C PHE A 153 -0.51 29.83 -2.70
N GLY A 154 -0.81 30.32 -1.49
CA GLY A 154 -0.98 31.75 -1.22
C GLY A 154 -2.32 32.39 -1.62
N GLY A 155 -3.44 31.68 -1.51
CA GLY A 155 -4.84 32.20 -1.62
C GLY A 155 -5.29 32.75 -2.99
N ARG A 156 -4.39 33.35 -3.76
CA ARG A 156 -4.57 33.87 -5.13
C ARG A 156 -3.77 33.09 -6.17
N ALA A 157 -3.34 31.87 -5.84
CA ALA A 157 -2.53 31.03 -6.70
C ALA A 157 -1.21 31.68 -7.15
N LEU A 158 -0.52 32.35 -6.24
CA LEU A 158 0.75 33.03 -6.50
C LEU A 158 1.85 32.07 -6.99
N GLN A 159 1.74 30.81 -6.59
CA GLN A 159 2.60 29.72 -7.06
C GLN A 159 1.77 28.46 -7.24
N ARG A 160 1.93 27.80 -8.38
CA ARG A 160 1.35 26.48 -8.67
C ARG A 160 2.46 25.47 -8.87
N ARG A 161 2.24 24.25 -8.40
CA ARG A 161 3.10 23.11 -8.65
C ARG A 161 2.23 21.97 -9.15
N PHE A 162 2.69 21.33 -10.21
CA PHE A 162 2.02 20.17 -10.79
C PHE A 162 2.91 18.97 -10.65
N ASP A 163 2.37 17.84 -10.26
CA ASP A 163 3.04 16.55 -10.24
C ASP A 163 2.15 15.53 -10.98
N SER A 164 2.75 14.68 -11.79
CA SER A 164 2.11 13.53 -12.44
C SER A 164 2.96 12.30 -12.17
N ASP A 165 2.33 11.21 -11.73
CA ASP A 165 2.97 9.94 -11.43
C ASP A 165 2.19 8.81 -12.10
N LEU A 166 2.87 8.03 -12.95
CA LEU A 166 2.35 6.79 -13.51
C LEU A 166 3.02 5.61 -12.82
N GLN A 167 2.23 4.72 -12.23
CA GLN A 167 2.70 3.52 -11.55
C GLN A 167 2.11 2.26 -12.17
N VAL A 168 2.96 1.28 -12.45
CA VAL A 168 2.58 -0.06 -12.89
C VAL A 168 2.99 -1.07 -11.82
N PRO A 169 2.07 -1.56 -10.96
CA PRO A 169 2.34 -2.68 -10.07
C PRO A 169 2.17 -4.03 -10.79
N VAL A 170 2.98 -5.02 -10.41
CA VAL A 170 2.85 -6.44 -10.81
C VAL A 170 3.03 -7.31 -9.59
N ASP A 171 2.13 -8.26 -9.36
CA ASP A 171 2.22 -9.28 -8.31
C ASP A 171 2.05 -10.67 -8.93
N VAL A 172 3.02 -11.54 -8.64
CA VAL A 172 3.02 -12.95 -9.01
C VAL A 172 3.19 -13.75 -7.72
N SER A 173 2.31 -14.73 -7.48
CA SER A 173 2.49 -15.70 -6.40
C SER A 173 2.35 -17.12 -6.94
N ILE A 174 3.29 -17.97 -6.55
CA ILE A 174 3.34 -19.39 -6.91
C ILE A 174 3.23 -20.17 -5.61
N GLN A 175 2.19 -20.98 -5.52
CA GLN A 175 2.05 -21.99 -4.48
C GLN A 175 2.59 -23.31 -5.02
N TRP A 176 3.60 -23.83 -4.36
CA TRP A 176 4.21 -25.11 -4.70
C TRP A 176 3.46 -26.25 -3.99
N LEU A 177 3.82 -27.50 -4.28
CA LEU A 177 3.41 -28.63 -3.47
C LEU A 177 3.94 -28.44 -2.02
N ARG A 178 3.16 -28.87 -1.03
CA ARG A 178 3.38 -28.66 0.41
C ARG A 178 3.18 -27.20 0.82
N THR A 179 4.12 -26.65 1.60
CA THR A 179 3.99 -25.38 2.34
C THR A 179 4.80 -24.24 1.72
N LEU A 180 5.54 -24.51 0.63
CA LEU A 180 6.37 -23.50 -0.03
C LEU A 180 5.51 -22.54 -0.87
N VAL A 181 5.72 -21.25 -0.65
CA VAL A 181 5.11 -20.15 -1.41
C VAL A 181 6.22 -19.20 -1.83
N THR A 182 6.28 -18.89 -3.12
CA THR A 182 7.17 -17.86 -3.66
C THR A 182 6.33 -16.75 -4.26
N ALA A 183 6.62 -15.51 -3.90
CA ALA A 183 5.93 -14.35 -4.43
C ALA A 183 6.92 -13.27 -4.88
N TYR A 184 6.60 -12.65 -6.00
CA TYR A 184 7.30 -11.50 -6.56
C TYR A 184 6.33 -10.32 -6.64
N ARG A 185 6.75 -9.16 -6.15
CA ARG A 185 6.04 -7.89 -6.30
C ARG A 185 6.96 -6.87 -6.92
N GLY A 186 6.60 -6.38 -8.10
CA GLY A 186 7.28 -5.29 -8.79
C GLY A 186 6.41 -4.03 -8.83
N SER A 187 7.03 -2.86 -8.80
CA SER A 187 6.37 -1.60 -9.13
C SER A 187 7.32 -0.69 -9.89
N TRP A 188 6.87 -0.20 -11.04
CA TRP A 188 7.56 0.80 -11.84
C TRP A 188 6.79 2.10 -11.72
N ARG A 189 7.40 3.14 -11.17
CA ARG A 189 6.82 4.48 -11.12
C ARG A 189 7.69 5.43 -11.93
N ASP A 190 7.08 6.17 -12.83
CA ASP A 190 7.68 7.28 -13.54
C ASP A 190 6.81 8.50 -13.31
N GLY A 191 7.41 9.64 -13.03
CA GLY A 191 6.71 10.85 -12.69
C GLY A 191 7.43 12.09 -13.15
N THR A 192 6.65 13.12 -13.40
CA THR A 192 7.13 14.45 -13.76
C THR A 192 6.52 15.47 -12.82
N GLY A 193 7.17 16.61 -12.65
CA GLY A 193 6.62 17.72 -11.91
C GLY A 193 7.11 19.04 -12.45
N VAL A 194 6.30 20.08 -12.31
CA VAL A 194 6.55 21.43 -12.79
C VAL A 194 6.34 22.39 -11.64
N ASP A 195 7.34 23.23 -11.37
CA ASP A 195 7.27 24.31 -10.40
C ASP A 195 7.89 25.61 -10.99
N PRO A 196 7.73 26.79 -10.36
CA PRO A 196 8.28 28.04 -10.89
C PRO A 196 9.81 28.06 -11.04
N THR A 197 10.50 27.10 -10.43
CA THR A 197 11.95 26.98 -10.45
C THR A 197 12.43 25.94 -11.48
N GLY A 198 11.53 25.32 -12.24
CA GLY A 198 11.85 24.34 -13.28
C GLY A 198 11.03 23.04 -13.20
N ASP A 199 11.40 22.11 -14.06
CA ASP A 199 10.79 20.79 -14.14
C ASP A 199 11.56 19.76 -13.31
N THR A 200 10.89 18.68 -12.96
CA THR A 200 11.46 17.54 -12.24
C THR A 200 11.03 16.25 -12.89
N GLU A 201 11.93 15.29 -12.94
CA GLU A 201 11.64 13.93 -13.36
C GLU A 201 11.98 12.98 -12.21
N ARG A 202 11.15 11.95 -12.04
CA ARG A 202 11.21 11.01 -10.94
C ARG A 202 11.00 9.61 -11.46
N GLN A 203 11.91 8.71 -11.17
CA GLN A 203 11.82 7.31 -11.52
C GLN A 203 12.08 6.46 -10.28
N VAL A 204 11.14 5.59 -9.96
CA VAL A 204 11.26 4.67 -8.82
C VAL A 204 10.92 3.26 -9.28
N ARG A 205 11.85 2.34 -9.08
CA ARG A 205 11.67 0.91 -9.36
C ARG A 205 11.77 0.16 -8.04
N ASN A 206 10.72 -0.57 -7.67
CA ASN A 206 10.74 -1.45 -6.50
C ASN A 206 10.50 -2.89 -6.94
N HIS A 207 11.32 -3.78 -6.43
CA HIS A 207 11.18 -5.21 -6.59
C HIS A 207 11.27 -5.87 -5.23
N ARG A 208 10.37 -6.82 -4.96
CA ARG A 208 10.35 -7.62 -3.75
C ARG A 208 10.14 -9.06 -4.13
N ILE A 209 11.06 -9.91 -3.74
CA ILE A 209 10.95 -11.37 -3.83
C ILE A 209 10.78 -11.90 -2.41
N SER A 210 9.84 -12.80 -2.22
CA SER A 210 9.63 -13.48 -0.94
C SER A 210 9.46 -14.97 -1.14
N LEU A 211 10.05 -15.74 -0.24
CA LEU A 211 9.97 -17.18 -0.18
C LEU A 211 9.59 -17.55 1.25
N ASN A 212 8.47 -18.23 1.41
CA ASN A 212 7.96 -18.65 2.71
C ASN A 212 7.70 -20.15 2.69
N THR A 213 8.11 -20.87 3.73
CA THR A 213 7.84 -22.30 3.87
C THR A 213 7.73 -22.71 5.32
N GLN A 214 7.11 -23.86 5.55
CA GLN A 214 7.06 -24.51 6.86
C GLN A 214 7.69 -25.90 6.74
N LEU A 215 8.78 -26.10 7.46
CA LEU A 215 9.54 -27.35 7.44
C LEU A 215 9.13 -28.21 8.63
N LEU A 216 8.54 -29.36 8.32
CA LEU A 216 8.41 -30.45 9.27
C LEU A 216 9.72 -31.23 9.27
N LEU A 217 10.38 -31.30 10.43
CA LEU A 217 11.54 -32.19 10.59
C LEU A 217 11.08 -33.65 10.46
N VAL A 218 11.96 -34.52 9.98
CA VAL A 218 11.69 -35.97 9.85
C VAL A 218 12.37 -36.71 11.00
N GLY A 219 11.73 -37.76 11.53
CA GLY A 219 12.28 -38.61 12.59
C GLY A 219 12.05 -38.08 14.01
N GLY A 220 12.88 -38.49 14.98
CA GLY A 220 12.70 -38.19 16.40
C GLY A 220 12.66 -36.70 16.76
N LEU A 221 13.30 -35.84 15.96
CA LEU A 221 13.32 -34.38 16.13
C LEU A 221 11.97 -33.72 15.81
N ALA A 222 11.09 -34.41 15.07
CA ALA A 222 9.73 -33.92 14.80
C ALA A 222 8.88 -33.90 16.07
N SER A 223 9.10 -34.86 16.97
CA SER A 223 8.36 -35.01 18.22
C SER A 223 8.79 -34.03 19.31
N SER A 224 9.97 -33.42 19.17
CA SER A 224 10.45 -32.45 20.15
C SER A 224 9.86 -31.06 19.93
N LEU A 225 9.64 -30.63 18.68
CA LEU A 225 9.14 -29.29 18.40
C LEU A 225 7.62 -29.21 18.57
N ASP A 226 7.13 -28.15 19.22
CA ASP A 226 5.68 -27.92 19.35
C ASP A 226 5.08 -27.42 18.01
N ARG A 227 5.91 -26.79 17.17
CA ARG A 227 5.50 -26.27 15.85
C ARG A 227 6.58 -26.47 14.78
N PRO A 228 6.18 -26.59 13.48
CA PRO A 228 7.13 -26.66 12.38
C PRO A 228 8.07 -25.46 12.36
N ILE A 229 9.24 -25.61 11.76
CA ILE A 229 10.15 -24.47 11.55
C ILE A 229 9.55 -23.60 10.45
N SER A 230 9.20 -22.36 10.77
CA SER A 230 8.85 -21.35 9.78
C SER A 230 10.12 -20.74 9.21
N LEU A 231 10.23 -20.68 7.89
CA LEU A 231 11.33 -20.02 7.19
C LEU A 231 10.74 -18.97 6.25
N SER A 232 11.24 -17.74 6.36
CA SER A 232 10.91 -16.63 5.48
C SER A 232 12.18 -15.97 4.96
N ILE A 233 12.28 -15.81 3.64
CA ILE A 233 13.35 -15.07 2.98
C ILE A 233 12.69 -13.97 2.16
N ILE A 234 13.15 -12.74 2.34
CA ILE A 234 12.65 -11.57 1.65
C ILE A 234 13.84 -10.81 1.09
N GLY A 235 13.89 -10.68 -0.23
CA GLY A 235 14.81 -9.80 -0.93
C GLY A 235 14.06 -8.58 -1.47
N THR A 236 14.61 -7.38 -1.28
CA THR A 236 14.09 -6.15 -1.88
C THR A 236 15.18 -5.41 -2.62
N TYR A 237 14.82 -4.85 -3.77
CA TYR A 237 15.62 -3.93 -4.53
C TYR A 237 14.77 -2.68 -4.77
N ARG A 238 15.33 -1.51 -4.47
CA ARG A 238 14.73 -0.21 -4.77
C ARG A 238 15.76 0.65 -5.48
N SER A 239 15.41 1.15 -6.65
CA SER A 239 16.16 2.19 -7.36
C SER A 239 15.31 3.45 -7.41
N GLU A 240 15.93 4.59 -7.12
CA GLU A 240 15.28 5.89 -7.14
C GLU A 240 16.20 6.91 -7.79
N LEU A 241 15.70 7.55 -8.84
CA LEU A 241 16.34 8.63 -9.56
C LEU A 241 15.38 9.82 -9.59
N ASN A 242 15.77 10.94 -9.01
CA ASN A 242 15.07 12.21 -9.14
C ASN A 242 16.05 13.26 -9.67
N CYS A 243 15.68 13.90 -10.76
CA CYS A 243 16.47 14.95 -11.38
C CYS A 243 15.64 16.21 -11.63
N ARG A 244 16.33 17.32 -11.88
CA ARG A 244 15.73 18.64 -12.02
C ARG A 244 16.27 19.33 -13.26
N ILE A 245 15.36 19.87 -14.07
CA ILE A 245 15.65 20.72 -15.23
C ILE A 245 15.31 22.15 -14.82
N THR A 246 16.32 22.97 -14.57
CA THR A 246 16.10 24.36 -14.12
C THR A 246 15.62 25.25 -15.27
N VAL A 247 14.92 26.35 -14.99
CA VAL A 247 14.46 27.32 -16.01
C VAL A 247 15.59 27.83 -16.94
N ALA A 248 16.83 27.87 -16.45
CA ALA A 248 17.99 28.37 -17.17
C ALA A 248 18.77 27.29 -17.95
N GLY A 249 18.41 26.01 -17.82
CA GLY A 249 19.16 24.89 -18.39
C GLY A 249 18.26 23.85 -19.04
N GLU A 250 18.82 23.04 -19.94
CA GLU A 250 18.08 21.99 -20.67
C GLU A 250 18.42 20.58 -20.17
N GLU A 251 19.47 20.44 -19.34
CA GLU A 251 19.91 19.14 -18.81
C GLU A 251 19.22 18.80 -17.48
N CYS A 252 18.82 17.54 -17.33
CA CYS A 252 18.28 17.03 -16.07
C CYS A 252 19.41 16.70 -15.10
N VAL A 253 19.59 17.53 -14.07
CA VAL A 253 20.63 17.34 -13.07
C VAL A 253 20.08 16.46 -11.93
N PRO A 254 20.62 15.24 -11.71
CA PRO A 254 20.16 14.37 -10.64
C PRO A 254 20.54 14.93 -9.27
N PHE A 255 19.57 15.01 -8.37
CA PHE A 255 19.78 15.36 -6.97
C PHE A 255 19.52 14.18 -6.03
N ILE A 256 18.81 13.15 -6.51
CA ILE A 256 18.74 11.83 -5.90
C ILE A 256 19.04 10.81 -6.98
N ASP A 257 20.04 9.98 -6.74
CA ASP A 257 20.24 8.73 -7.47
C ASP A 257 20.76 7.74 -6.44
N GLN A 258 19.95 6.72 -6.15
CA GLN A 258 20.29 5.72 -5.15
C GLN A 258 19.70 4.35 -5.46
N VAL A 259 20.43 3.33 -5.03
CA VAL A 259 20.02 1.94 -5.04
C VAL A 259 20.09 1.39 -3.63
N LEU A 260 18.99 0.77 -3.19
CA LEU A 260 18.87 0.09 -1.91
C LEU A 260 18.58 -1.39 -2.17
N ARG A 261 19.35 -2.26 -1.52
CA ARG A 261 19.21 -3.70 -1.61
C ARG A 261 19.15 -4.24 -0.19
N THR A 262 18.10 -5.00 0.11
CA THR A 262 17.96 -5.66 1.41
C THR A 262 17.68 -7.13 1.18
N VAL A 263 18.36 -7.99 1.92
CA VAL A 263 18.01 -9.40 2.05
C VAL A 263 17.79 -9.69 3.52
N SER A 264 16.63 -10.20 3.86
CA SER A 264 16.28 -10.60 5.21
C SER A 264 15.86 -12.06 5.23
N LEU A 265 16.41 -12.81 6.17
CA LEU A 265 16.06 -14.19 6.46
C LEU A 265 15.57 -14.24 7.89
N GLN A 266 14.43 -14.90 8.09
CA GLN A 266 13.88 -15.20 9.39
C GLN A 266 13.58 -16.69 9.47
N ALA A 267 13.97 -17.31 10.58
CA ALA A 267 13.59 -18.66 10.93
C ALA A 267 13.10 -18.70 12.36
N ASP A 268 11.96 -19.33 12.64
CA ASP A 268 11.45 -19.47 14.01
C ASP A 268 10.70 -20.79 14.23
N THR A 269 10.71 -21.26 15.47
CA THR A 269 10.02 -22.47 15.93
C THR A 269 9.77 -22.38 17.44
N SER A 270 9.17 -23.40 18.04
CA SER A 270 8.96 -23.48 19.49
C SER A 270 9.15 -24.91 20.01
N LEU A 271 9.59 -24.97 21.26
CA LEU A 271 9.91 -26.19 21.98
C LEU A 271 9.44 -26.02 23.44
N ARG A 272 8.50 -26.86 23.89
CA ARG A 272 7.99 -26.88 25.27
C ARG A 272 7.54 -25.51 25.78
N GLY A 273 6.82 -24.74 24.97
CA GLY A 273 6.34 -23.39 25.34
C GLY A 273 7.42 -22.29 25.30
N PHE A 274 8.64 -22.60 24.86
CA PHE A 274 9.66 -21.61 24.53
C PHE A 274 9.70 -21.39 23.02
N SER A 275 9.41 -20.17 22.58
CA SER A 275 9.60 -19.77 21.18
C SER A 275 11.00 -19.19 21.00
N PHE A 276 11.67 -19.59 19.92
CA PHE A 276 12.96 -19.02 19.54
C PHE A 276 13.01 -18.77 18.05
N GLY A 277 13.81 -17.78 17.65
CA GLY A 277 14.00 -17.46 16.26
C GLY A 277 15.34 -16.77 15.99
N LEU A 278 15.72 -16.85 14.73
CA LEU A 278 16.89 -16.25 14.12
C LEU A 278 16.43 -15.24 13.08
N ARG A 279 17.06 -14.06 13.08
CA ARG A 279 16.93 -13.07 12.02
C ARG A 279 18.32 -12.71 11.51
N VAL A 280 18.50 -12.78 10.20
CA VAL A 280 19.70 -12.31 9.51
C VAL A 280 19.24 -11.26 8.51
N SER A 281 19.86 -10.08 8.51
CA SER A 281 19.63 -9.08 7.48
C SER A 281 20.94 -8.56 6.90
N TYR A 282 20.90 -8.29 5.60
CA TYR A 282 21.95 -7.63 4.85
C TYR A 282 21.31 -6.44 4.15
N ASP A 283 21.88 -5.26 4.36
CA ASP A 283 21.41 -3.99 3.81
C ASP A 283 22.57 -3.32 3.08
N ASP A 284 22.38 -2.99 1.80
CA ASP A 284 23.34 -2.32 0.94
C ASP A 284 22.67 -1.09 0.32
N ARG A 285 23.26 0.08 0.56
CA ARG A 285 22.78 1.36 0.04
C ARG A 285 23.92 2.02 -0.71
N GLN A 286 23.64 2.45 -1.94
CA GLN A 286 24.56 3.18 -2.79
C GLN A 286 23.89 4.45 -3.28
N SER A 287 24.59 5.58 -3.24
CA SER A 287 24.16 6.82 -3.87
C SER A 287 25.15 7.21 -4.97
N PHE A 288 24.64 7.77 -6.06
CA PHE A 288 25.44 8.18 -7.23
C PHE A 288 25.48 9.70 -7.42
N VAL A 289 24.85 10.46 -6.53
CA VAL A 289 24.89 11.94 -6.52
C VAL A 289 25.90 12.43 -5.47
N GLY A 290 26.57 13.55 -5.76
CA GLY A 290 27.50 14.20 -4.83
C GLY A 290 28.76 13.36 -4.59
N GLN A 291 29.03 13.02 -3.33
CA GLN A 291 30.21 12.23 -2.93
C GLN A 291 30.11 10.74 -3.25
N GLN A 292 29.00 10.29 -3.84
CA GLN A 292 28.76 8.90 -4.23
C GLN A 292 28.96 7.91 -3.08
N THR A 293 28.41 8.25 -1.91
CA THR A 293 28.58 7.46 -0.69
C THR A 293 27.81 6.14 -0.77
N GLY A 294 28.39 5.08 -0.21
CA GLY A 294 27.73 3.79 -0.01
C GLY A 294 27.86 3.31 1.44
N SER A 295 26.96 2.43 1.85
CA SER A 295 26.99 1.77 3.15
C SER A 295 26.48 0.34 3.02
N THR A 296 27.18 -0.59 3.64
CA THR A 296 26.75 -1.99 3.76
C THR A 296 26.67 -2.36 5.23
N GLN A 297 25.57 -2.97 5.64
CA GLN A 297 25.34 -3.42 7.00
C GLN A 297 24.89 -4.87 7.01
N PHE A 298 25.43 -5.63 7.95
CA PHE A 298 25.04 -7.00 8.23
C PHE A 298 24.59 -7.10 9.69
N GLN A 299 23.42 -7.69 9.93
CA GLN A 299 22.88 -7.87 11.27
C GLN A 299 22.47 -9.33 11.46
N VAL A 300 22.79 -9.87 12.63
CA VAL A 300 22.34 -11.19 13.08
C VAL A 300 21.76 -11.03 14.46
N GLY A 301 20.51 -11.45 14.62
CA GLY A 301 19.77 -11.40 15.88
C GLY A 301 19.19 -12.76 16.21
N LEU A 302 19.34 -13.16 17.47
CA LEU A 302 18.61 -14.27 18.07
C LEU A 302 17.56 -13.68 19.00
N PHE A 303 16.34 -14.20 18.95
CA PHE A 303 15.26 -13.80 19.85
C PHE A 303 14.58 -15.03 20.43
N GLY A 304 14.03 -14.89 21.64
CA GLY A 304 13.22 -15.93 22.26
C GLY A 304 12.22 -15.33 23.22
N GLN A 305 11.07 -15.98 23.33
CA GLN A 305 9.99 -15.60 24.23
C GLN A 305 9.51 -16.85 24.97
N LEU A 306 9.44 -16.73 26.30
CA LEU A 306 8.86 -17.72 27.20
C LEU A 306 7.39 -17.36 27.41
N ASP A 307 6.48 -18.21 26.95
CA ASP A 307 5.07 -18.05 27.24
C ASP A 307 4.75 -18.80 28.54
N PHE A 308 4.64 -18.06 29.64
CA PHE A 308 4.16 -18.61 30.90
C PHE A 308 2.64 -18.76 30.82
N GLY A 309 2.17 -19.99 30.59
CA GLY A 309 0.78 -20.32 30.88
C GLY A 309 0.55 -20.19 32.37
N THR A 310 -0.32 -19.29 32.80
CA THR A 310 -0.89 -19.35 34.15
C THR A 310 -1.62 -20.67 34.24
N ALA A 311 -1.06 -21.64 34.96
CA ALA A 311 -1.82 -22.82 35.34
C ALA A 311 -3.05 -22.32 36.11
N ASP A 312 -4.25 -22.55 35.57
CA ASP A 312 -5.47 -22.50 36.35
C ASP A 312 -5.28 -23.52 37.47
N PHE A 313 -4.89 -23.04 38.65
CA PHE A 313 -4.98 -23.85 39.85
C PHE A 313 -6.48 -24.16 40.01
N PRO A 314 -6.90 -25.44 39.96
CA PRO A 314 -8.25 -25.76 40.37
C PRO A 314 -8.30 -25.45 41.86
N ILE A 315 -8.83 -24.27 42.20
CA ILE A 315 -9.28 -23.97 43.55
C ILE A 315 -10.49 -24.88 43.74
N GLY A 316 -10.23 -26.11 44.18
CA GLY A 316 -11.28 -27.01 44.64
C GLY A 316 -12.08 -26.31 45.74
N PRO A 317 -13.41 -26.48 45.78
CA PRO A 317 -14.23 -25.82 46.78
C PRO A 317 -13.77 -26.24 48.17
N VAL A 318 -13.41 -25.24 48.98
CA VAL A 318 -13.19 -25.41 50.41
C VAL A 318 -14.51 -25.90 51.02
N ARG A 319 -14.49 -27.11 51.59
CA ARG A 319 -15.57 -27.62 52.45
C ARG A 319 -15.44 -27.05 53.84
#